data_AF-A0A0R1R6W5-F1
#
_entry.id   AF-A0A0R1R6W5-F1
#
_cell.length_a   1.000
_cell.length_b   1.000
_cell.length_c   1.000
_cell.angle_alpha   90.00
_cell.angle_beta   90.00
_cell.angle_gamma   90.00
#
_symmetry.space_group_name_H-M   'P 1'
#
loop_
_entity.id
_entity.type
_entity.pdbx_description
1 polymer ?
#
loop_
_entity_poly.entity_id
_entity_poly.type
_entity_poly.pdbx_seq_one_letter_code
_entity_poly.pdbx_strand_id
1 'polypeptide(L)' 'MIVQPVNSDGQSVRHQEVAADSVGAGVGEYVLLVRGAGARRASQLDDGIRDVNDCAIVGIIDRFDK' A
#
# COMPACT_ATOMS: atom_id res chain seq x y z
N MET A 1 -8.07 -1.66 -1.26
CA MET A 1 -7.62 -2.07 -2.62
C MET A 1 -7.04 -3.47 -2.58
N ILE A 2 -7.30 -4.31 -3.60
CA ILE A 2 -6.53 -5.55 -3.81
C ILE A 2 -5.21 -5.17 -4.48
N VAL A 3 -4.10 -5.61 -3.91
CA VAL A 3 -2.74 -5.33 -4.40
C VAL A 3 -1.98 -6.62 -4.64
N GLN A 4 -1.15 -6.64 -5.68
CA GLN A 4 -0.25 -7.76 -6.01
C GLN A 4 1.19 -7.28 -5.79
N PRO A 5 1.93 -7.83 -4.81
CA PRO A 5 3.34 -7.51 -4.68
C PRO A 5 4.11 -7.90 -5.95
N VAL A 6 5.07 -7.07 -6.33
CA VAL A 6 5.94 -7.29 -7.50
C VAL A 6 7.42 -7.21 -7.11
N ASN A 7 8.29 -7.88 -7.84
CA ASN A 7 9.74 -7.70 -7.72
C ASN A 7 10.23 -6.49 -8.57
N SER A 8 11.53 -6.24 -8.57
CA SER A 8 12.16 -5.17 -9.37
C SER A 8 12.01 -5.35 -10.88
N ASP A 9 11.60 -6.53 -11.35
CA ASP A 9 11.33 -6.82 -12.76
C ASP A 9 9.85 -6.68 -13.11
N GLY A 10 9.02 -6.19 -12.18
CA GLY A 10 7.58 -6.04 -12.35
C GLY A 10 6.81 -7.37 -12.34
N GLN A 11 7.49 -8.47 -12.02
CA GLN A 11 6.86 -9.79 -11.96
C GLN A 11 6.12 -9.95 -10.65
N SER A 12 4.90 -10.48 -10.71
CA SER A 12 4.09 -10.79 -9.53
C SER A 12 4.82 -11.77 -8.62
N VAL A 13 4.93 -11.42 -7.34
CA VAL A 13 5.48 -12.26 -6.29
C VAL A 13 4.50 -12.35 -5.13
N ARG A 14 4.43 -13.51 -4.48
CA ARG A 14 3.53 -13.78 -3.34
C ARG A 14 2.04 -13.69 -3.69
N HIS A 15 1.21 -13.90 -2.68
CA HIS A 15 -0.24 -13.78 -2.80
C HIS A 15 -0.67 -12.32 -2.84
N GLN A 16 -1.85 -12.10 -3.44
CA GLN A 16 -2.53 -10.82 -3.36
C GLN A 16 -2.91 -10.51 -1.91
N GLU A 17 -2.90 -9.22 -1.59
CA GLU A 17 -3.23 -8.70 -0.26
C GLU A 17 -4.30 -7.61 -0.39
N VAL A 18 -5.00 -7.32 0.70
CA VAL A 18 -5.91 -6.17 0.78
C VAL A 18 -5.19 -5.07 1.55
N ALA A 19 -5.07 -3.90 0.93
CA ALA A 19 -4.46 -2.72 1.55
C ALA A 19 -5.49 -1.60 1.70
N ALA A 20 -5.44 -0.88 2.82
CA ALA A 20 -6.14 0.39 2.96
C ALA A 20 -5.56 1.40 1.99
N ASP A 21 -6.42 2.17 1.32
CA ASP A 21 -6.01 3.20 0.37
C ASP A 21 -6.54 4.56 0.81
N SER A 22 -5.64 5.37 1.36
CA SER A 22 -5.89 6.77 1.69
C SER A 22 -5.22 7.74 0.70
N VAL A 23 -4.53 7.21 -0.31
CA VAL A 23 -3.80 8.00 -1.32
C VAL A 23 -4.66 8.22 -2.57
N GLY A 24 -5.59 7.30 -2.84
CA GLY A 24 -6.48 7.36 -4.01
C GLY A 24 -5.84 6.73 -5.24
N ALA A 25 -5.16 5.61 -5.06
CA ALA A 25 -4.53 4.91 -6.16
C ALA A 25 -5.56 4.21 -7.06
N GLY A 26 -5.29 4.22 -8.36
CA GLY A 26 -6.09 3.59 -9.40
C GLY A 26 -5.70 2.14 -9.69
N VAL A 27 -6.61 1.42 -10.34
CA VAL A 27 -6.32 0.08 -10.85
C VAL A 27 -5.23 0.16 -11.93
N GLY A 28 -4.17 -0.62 -11.76
CA GLY A 28 -3.03 -0.67 -12.68
C GLY A 28 -1.86 0.23 -12.29
N GLU A 29 -2.00 1.07 -11.26
CA GLU A 29 -0.89 1.86 -10.73
C GLU A 29 0.06 1.01 -9.88
N TYR A 30 1.35 1.35 -9.94
CA TYR A 30 2.32 0.84 -8.99
C TYR A 30 2.25 1.66 -7.71
N VAL A 31 2.26 0.99 -6.57
CA VAL A 31 2.09 1.62 -5.26
C VAL A 31 3.15 1.14 -4.27
N LEU A 32 3.48 2.00 -3.30
CA LEU A 32 4.29 1.63 -2.16
C LEU A 32 3.40 1.16 -1.01
N LEU A 33 3.69 -0.03 -0.49
CA LEU A 33 2.98 -0.63 0.63
C LEU A 33 3.80 -0.54 1.91
N VAL A 34 3.13 -0.22 3.02
CA VAL A 34 3.63 -0.46 4.37
C VAL A 34 2.82 -1.59 5.00
N ARG A 35 3.48 -2.45 5.78
CA ARG A 35 2.85 -3.59 6.46
C ARG A 35 3.06 -3.54 7.97
N GLY A 36 2.23 -4.28 8.70
CA GLY A 36 2.30 -4.42 10.14
C GLY A 36 2.00 -3.11 10.87
N ALA A 37 2.67 -2.89 12.01
CA ALA A 37 2.38 -1.74 12.87
C ALA A 37 2.51 -0.37 12.19
N GLY A 38 3.33 -0.27 11.13
CA GLY A 38 3.50 0.96 10.36
C GLY A 38 2.24 1.36 9.56
N ALA A 39 1.42 0.39 9.15
CA ALA A 39 0.19 0.66 8.38
C ALA A 39 -0.83 1.49 9.16
N ARG A 40 -0.89 1.32 10.48
CA ARG A 40 -1.75 2.13 11.37
C ARG A 40 -1.41 3.63 11.39
N ARG A 41 -0.25 4.02 10.84
CA ARG A 41 0.19 5.42 10.74
C ARG A 41 -0.06 6.02 9.36
N ALA A 42 -0.53 5.22 8.40
CA ALA A 42 -0.77 5.66 7.03
C ALA A 42 -2.08 6.45 6.90
N SER A 43 -3.09 6.11 7.71
CA SER A 43 -4.35 6.85 7.74
C SER A 43 -4.21 8.14 8.55
N GLN A 44 -4.69 9.27 8.00
CA GLN A 44 -4.88 10.53 8.74
C GLN A 44 -6.18 10.51 9.57
N LEU A 45 -6.47 9.39 10.25
CA LEU A 45 -7.63 9.34 11.14
C LEU A 45 -7.39 10.27 12.33
N ASP A 46 -8.40 11.07 12.69
CA ASP A 46 -8.36 12.01 13.82
C ASP A 46 -7.88 11.32 15.11
N ASP A 47 -7.17 12.10 15.95
CA ASP A 47 -6.61 11.72 17.25
C ASP A 47 -7.69 11.09 18.17
N GLY A 48 -7.94 9.80 18.01
CA GLY A 48 -8.96 9.08 18.77
C GLY A 48 -9.33 7.73 18.18
N ILE A 49 -9.28 7.58 16.86
CA ILE A 49 -9.54 6.28 16.21
C ILE A 49 -8.23 5.52 16.08
N ARG A 50 -8.11 4.40 16.79
CA ARG A 50 -7.00 3.47 16.60
C ARG A 50 -7.21 2.74 15.29
N ASP A 51 -6.44 3.10 14.27
CA ASP A 51 -6.39 2.33 13.05
C ASP A 51 -5.96 0.88 13.36
N VAL A 52 -6.59 -0.09 12.71
CA VAL A 52 -6.30 -1.52 12.82
C VAL A 52 -5.74 -2.11 11.52
N ASN A 53 -5.53 -1.28 10.50
CA ASN A 53 -4.92 -1.70 9.24
C ASN A 53 -3.53 -2.29 9.48
N ASP A 54 -3.28 -3.44 8.86
CA ASP A 54 -2.00 -4.14 8.83
C ASP A 54 -1.32 -4.06 7.46
N CYS A 55 -1.98 -3.48 6.46
CA CYS A 55 -1.44 -3.16 5.15
C CYS A 55 -2.07 -1.87 4.62
N ALA A 56 -1.24 -0.93 4.16
CA ALA A 56 -1.71 0.35 3.63
C ALA A 56 -0.86 0.82 2.45
N ILE A 57 -1.52 1.46 1.48
CA ILE A 57 -0.88 2.20 0.40
C ILE A 57 -0.44 3.56 0.97
N VAL A 58 0.84 3.89 0.83
CA VAL A 58 1.43 5.14 1.32
C VAL A 58 1.94 6.05 0.21
N GLY A 59 1.86 5.61 -1.04
CA GLY A 59 2.22 6.43 -2.20
C GLY A 59 2.02 5.69 -3.53
N ILE A 60 1.87 6.47 -4.60
CA ILE A 60 1.88 6.00 -5.99
C ILE A 60 3.30 6.17 -6.53
N ILE A 61 3.77 5.20 -7.31
CA ILE A 61 5.13 5.16 -7.85
C ILE A 61 5.10 5.71 -9.28
N ASP A 62 5.79 6.83 -9.50
CA ASP A 62 5.90 7.44 -10.83
C ASP A 62 6.83 6.64 -11.76
N ARG A 63 7.96 6.15 -11.23
CA ARG A 63 8.97 5.42 -12.03
C ARG A 63 9.85 4.51 -11.18
N PHE A 64 10.40 3.49 -11.82
CA PHE A 64 11.47 2.64 -11.29
C PHE A 64 12.78 3.03 -11.96
N ASP A 65 13.72 3.62 -11.21
CA ASP A 65 15.08 3.86 -11.69
C ASP A 65 15.91 2.61 -11.34
N LYS A 66 16.44 1.92 -12.36
CA LYS A 66 17.32 0.75 -12.24
C LYS A 66 18.78 1.14 -12.48
#